data_AF-A0A955XMV3-F1
#
_entry.id   AF-A0A955XMV3-F1
#
_cell.length_a   1.000
_cell.length_b   1.000
_cell.length_c   1.000
_cell.angle_alpha   90.00
_cell.angle_beta   90.00
_cell.angle_gamma   90.00
#
_symmetry.space_group_name_H-M   'P 1'
#
loop_
_entity.id
_entity.type
_entity.pdbx_description
1 polymer ?
#
loop_
_entity_poly.entity_id
_entity_poly.type
_entity_poly.pdbx_seq_one_letter_code
_entity_poly.pdbx_strand_id
1 'polypeptide(L)'
;RLAGVRDAVQAAPAPALRDVTLCDGGTDSPCEGGGERTCGDVNPLFAEYHAVAELPSFLRGVPPYETWGGDAIIRGGRPRVQRREDVCVSMAIPRTERPAGGWPVVLFAHDVGGHFRTPITRGLVNRLTMMGWAVVSFDGVLHGTRFSPERLPEPGETAARLYDLERPGLLRDQALQGVADLHAMVRLLGEADAPGGGRFSATDRVLFGHGRGAELGVPFLAYEPDVRGAVLANGGGGIVDWLRMTRSPVNLGARIGIALADDGLNGMHAGLHLLQTWLDPRDPMNYGRFVRSPPEGVPAKHVLMVYGLDDSVTPTNPMAHLAIATRVERVGPEIEPLEAVSEVETAPARGNVRTRDGLRTQVVKMYAPEAGADGHDVVFEQRDTISDLNRFFRTLREDPEGIPTVGAN
;
A
#
# COMPACT_ATOMS: atom_id res chain seq x y z
N ARG A 1 -0.88 13.77 -13.17
CA ARG A 1 0.19 12.83 -13.57
C ARG A 1 -0.22 11.38 -13.30
N LEU A 2 -0.76 11.05 -12.12
CA LEU A 2 -1.13 9.67 -11.78
C LEU A 2 -2.31 9.10 -12.59
N ALA A 3 -3.23 9.94 -13.07
CA ALA A 3 -4.38 9.49 -13.88
C ALA A 3 -4.00 8.69 -15.15
N GLY A 4 -2.85 8.99 -15.76
CA GLY A 4 -2.39 8.28 -16.97
C GLY A 4 -1.49 7.07 -16.69
N VAL A 5 -1.25 6.73 -15.42
CA VAL A 5 -0.31 5.65 -15.05
C VAL A 5 -0.87 4.28 -15.41
N ARG A 6 -2.14 4.00 -15.07
CA ARG A 6 -2.78 2.72 -15.41
C ARG A 6 -2.74 2.47 -16.91
N ASP A 7 -3.12 3.46 -17.72
CA ASP A 7 -3.05 3.36 -19.18
C ASP A 7 -1.64 3.03 -19.69
N ALA A 8 -0.62 3.64 -19.08
CA ALA A 8 0.76 3.40 -19.46
C ALA A 8 1.22 1.98 -19.07
N VAL A 9 0.77 1.45 -17.93
CA VAL A 9 0.99 0.06 -17.50
C VAL A 9 0.26 -0.92 -18.43
N GLN A 10 -0.98 -0.63 -18.81
CA GLN A 10 -1.76 -1.47 -19.73
C GLN A 10 -1.18 -1.49 -21.15
N ALA A 11 -0.59 -0.37 -21.60
CA ALA A 11 0.10 -0.28 -22.88
C ALA A 11 1.49 -0.96 -22.89
N ALA A 12 2.08 -1.21 -21.73
CA ALA A 12 3.33 -1.97 -21.63
C ALA A 12 3.08 -3.47 -21.87
N PRO A 13 4.12 -4.28 -22.11
CA PRO A 13 3.98 -5.74 -22.13
C PRO A 13 3.41 -6.27 -20.80
N ALA A 14 2.61 -7.33 -20.91
CA ALA A 14 2.08 -8.10 -19.79
C ALA A 14 3.19 -8.48 -18.78
N PRO A 15 3.01 -8.21 -17.48
CA PRO A 15 3.81 -8.81 -16.43
C PRO A 15 3.62 -10.33 -16.40
N ALA A 16 4.68 -11.08 -16.13
CA ALA A 16 4.62 -12.52 -15.95
C ALA A 16 5.45 -12.94 -14.74
N LEU A 17 5.02 -14.02 -14.08
CA LEU A 17 5.82 -14.68 -13.05
C LEU A 17 6.91 -15.53 -13.70
N ARG A 18 8.12 -15.44 -13.17
CA ARG A 18 9.29 -16.24 -13.50
C ARG A 18 9.88 -16.84 -12.23
N ASP A 19 10.68 -17.89 -12.40
CA ASP A 19 11.47 -18.48 -11.32
C ASP A 19 10.64 -18.80 -10.07
N VAL A 20 9.47 -19.41 -10.28
CA VAL A 20 8.52 -19.70 -9.19
C VAL A 20 9.04 -20.86 -8.34
N THR A 21 9.33 -20.59 -7.08
CA THR A 21 9.86 -21.52 -6.09
C THR A 21 8.83 -21.76 -4.99
N LEU A 22 8.54 -23.02 -4.66
CA LEU A 22 7.78 -23.40 -3.46
C LEU A 22 8.72 -23.39 -2.26
N CYS A 23 8.37 -22.66 -1.20
CA CYS A 23 9.10 -22.71 0.06
C CYS A 23 8.67 -23.93 0.88
N ASP A 24 9.60 -24.85 1.08
CA ASP A 24 9.42 -26.11 1.78
C ASP A 24 10.49 -26.38 2.85
N GLY A 25 11.18 -25.32 3.31
CA GLY A 25 12.24 -25.38 4.32
C GLY A 25 13.63 -25.81 3.81
N GLY A 26 13.77 -26.14 2.51
CA GLY A 26 15.05 -26.57 1.94
C GLY A 26 15.40 -25.98 0.58
N THR A 27 14.53 -25.13 0.02
CA THR A 27 14.70 -24.59 -1.34
C THR A 27 15.13 -23.13 -1.31
N ASP A 28 16.24 -22.83 -1.98
CA ASP A 28 16.74 -21.47 -2.17
C ASP A 28 15.83 -20.69 -3.13
N SER A 29 15.53 -19.46 -2.77
CA SER A 29 14.62 -18.59 -3.53
C SER A 29 15.40 -17.64 -4.45
N PRO A 30 14.93 -17.32 -5.67
CA PRO A 30 15.58 -16.31 -6.53
C PRO A 30 15.55 -14.91 -5.92
N CYS A 31 14.70 -14.70 -4.92
CA CYS A 31 14.52 -13.47 -4.16
C CYS A 31 15.17 -13.50 -2.78
N GLU A 32 15.92 -14.56 -2.51
CA GLU A 32 16.61 -14.74 -1.25
C GLU A 32 17.70 -13.69 -1.03
N GLY A 33 17.85 -13.30 0.23
CA GLY A 33 18.84 -12.33 0.68
C GLY A 33 19.25 -12.53 2.13
N GLY A 34 18.95 -13.71 2.69
CA GLY A 34 19.07 -14.01 4.11
C GLY A 34 17.95 -13.41 4.97
N GLY A 35 17.97 -13.76 6.26
CA GLY A 35 17.08 -13.22 7.29
C GLY A 35 15.60 -13.40 6.96
N GLU A 36 14.82 -12.33 7.13
CA GLU A 36 13.38 -12.31 6.89
C GLU A 36 12.98 -12.51 5.41
N ARG A 37 13.95 -12.53 4.47
CA ARG A 37 13.70 -12.75 3.04
C ARG A 37 13.85 -14.21 2.61
N THR A 38 14.43 -15.07 3.45
CA THR A 38 14.63 -16.51 3.17
C THR A 38 13.30 -17.25 3.09
N CYS A 39 13.22 -18.27 2.22
CA CYS A 39 12.03 -19.12 2.11
C CYS A 39 11.61 -19.69 3.47
N GLY A 40 10.31 -19.70 3.75
CA GLY A 40 9.77 -20.30 4.97
C GLY A 40 9.79 -21.83 4.98
N ASP A 41 9.60 -22.40 6.17
CA ASP A 41 9.27 -23.82 6.35
C ASP A 41 7.88 -24.14 5.78
N VAL A 42 7.60 -25.44 5.60
CA VAL A 42 6.27 -25.92 5.23
C VAL A 42 5.21 -25.43 6.23
N ASN A 43 4.22 -24.70 5.73
CA ASN A 43 3.10 -24.20 6.52
C ASN A 43 1.81 -25.03 6.27
N PRO A 44 1.05 -25.41 7.31
CA PRO A 44 -0.19 -26.18 7.15
C PRO A 44 -1.39 -25.37 6.64
N LEU A 45 -1.36 -24.03 6.75
CA LEU A 45 -2.47 -23.15 6.35
C LEU A 45 -2.37 -22.72 4.87
N PHE A 46 -1.15 -22.53 4.38
CA PHE A 46 -0.89 -22.08 3.01
C PHE A 46 0.37 -22.70 2.43
N ALA A 47 0.47 -22.71 1.10
CA ALA A 47 1.72 -22.92 0.39
C ALA A 47 2.35 -21.56 0.11
N GLU A 48 3.59 -21.36 0.56
CA GLU A 48 4.36 -20.15 0.30
C GLU A 48 5.17 -20.32 -0.99
N TYR A 49 5.05 -19.35 -1.90
CA TYR A 49 5.83 -19.30 -3.12
C TYR A 49 6.59 -17.98 -3.22
N HIS A 50 7.83 -18.06 -3.66
CA HIS A 50 8.60 -16.90 -4.10
C HIS A 50 8.71 -16.91 -5.63
N ALA A 51 8.72 -15.74 -6.24
CA ALA A 51 8.87 -15.59 -7.67
C ALA A 51 9.45 -14.23 -8.02
N VAL A 52 9.88 -14.10 -9.27
CA VAL A 52 10.25 -12.81 -9.87
C VAL A 52 9.15 -12.38 -10.83
N ALA A 53 8.70 -11.13 -10.74
CA ALA A 53 7.80 -10.51 -11.70
C ALA A 53 8.53 -9.38 -12.45
N GLU A 54 8.44 -9.38 -13.78
CA GLU A 54 9.08 -8.34 -14.59
C GLU A 54 8.11 -7.16 -14.82
N LEU A 55 8.29 -6.07 -14.07
CA LEU A 55 7.40 -4.90 -14.07
C LEU A 55 7.97 -3.72 -14.90
N PRO A 56 7.13 -2.85 -15.47
CA PRO A 56 7.59 -1.64 -16.14
C PRO A 56 8.10 -0.60 -15.14
N SER A 57 9.30 -0.08 -15.39
CA SER A 57 9.87 1.05 -14.65
C SER A 57 9.82 2.32 -15.49
N PHE A 58 9.25 3.37 -14.93
CA PHE A 58 8.99 4.69 -15.50
C PHE A 58 10.01 5.74 -15.04
N LEU A 59 10.89 5.40 -14.11
CA LEU A 59 11.96 6.28 -13.61
C LEU A 59 13.19 6.17 -14.50
N ARG A 60 13.74 7.30 -14.95
CA ARG A 60 14.99 7.32 -15.71
C ARG A 60 16.20 7.23 -14.78
N GLY A 61 17.35 6.81 -15.30
CA GLY A 61 18.58 6.66 -14.52
C GLY A 61 18.74 5.27 -13.92
N VAL A 62 19.75 5.15 -13.06
CA VAL A 62 20.20 3.88 -12.49
C VAL A 62 19.98 3.91 -10.98
N PRO A 63 19.19 2.99 -10.40
CA PRO A 63 19.08 2.81 -8.96
C PRO A 63 20.47 2.61 -8.30
N PRO A 64 20.70 3.15 -7.09
CA PRO A 64 19.74 3.85 -6.24
C PRO A 64 19.65 5.37 -6.51
N TYR A 65 19.97 5.79 -7.75
CA TYR A 65 19.88 7.17 -8.27
C TYR A 65 20.83 8.17 -7.60
N GLU A 66 22.01 7.69 -7.19
CA GLU A 66 23.00 8.49 -6.45
C GLU A 66 23.61 9.62 -7.26
N THR A 67 23.71 9.46 -8.59
CA THR A 67 24.38 10.40 -9.48
C THR A 67 23.37 11.12 -10.38
N TRP A 68 22.44 10.39 -11.01
CA TRP A 68 21.42 10.95 -11.90
C TRP A 68 20.14 10.10 -11.96
N GLY A 69 19.02 10.76 -12.25
CA GLY A 69 17.73 10.12 -12.51
C GLY A 69 16.76 10.17 -11.33
N GLY A 70 15.85 9.19 -11.31
CA GLY A 70 14.78 9.05 -10.32
C GLY A 70 13.48 9.76 -10.69
N ASP A 71 13.47 10.58 -11.74
CA ASP A 71 12.26 11.24 -12.24
C ASP A 71 11.65 10.54 -13.47
N ALA A 72 10.36 10.79 -13.71
CA ALA A 72 9.61 10.18 -14.81
C ALA A 72 9.43 11.16 -15.98
N ILE A 73 9.54 10.63 -17.21
CA ILE A 73 9.24 11.39 -18.43
C ILE A 73 7.75 11.27 -18.74
N ILE A 74 7.04 12.39 -18.68
CA ILE A 74 5.61 12.47 -19.01
C ILE A 74 5.44 13.01 -20.44
N ARG A 75 4.70 12.30 -21.30
CA ARG A 75 4.31 12.76 -22.65
C ARG A 75 2.81 12.52 -22.87
N GLY A 76 2.08 13.55 -23.28
CA GLY A 76 0.63 13.44 -23.50
C GLY A 76 -0.13 12.97 -22.26
N GLY A 77 0.30 13.38 -21.05
CA GLY A 77 -0.34 13.00 -19.79
C GLY A 77 0.02 11.60 -19.26
N ARG A 78 0.81 10.80 -19.99
CA ARG A 78 1.21 9.44 -19.59
C ARG A 78 2.71 9.34 -19.31
N PRO A 79 3.14 8.59 -18.28
CA PRO A 79 4.55 8.29 -18.08
C PRO A 79 5.08 7.34 -19.17
N ARG A 80 6.35 7.48 -19.52
CA ARG A 80 7.02 6.64 -20.50
C ARG A 80 7.82 5.56 -19.79
N VAL A 81 7.62 4.30 -20.19
CA VAL A 81 8.47 3.18 -19.75
C VAL A 81 9.92 3.51 -20.12
N GLN A 82 10.82 3.37 -19.15
CA GLN A 82 12.26 3.58 -19.27
C GLN A 82 13.01 2.26 -19.34
N ARG A 83 12.58 1.28 -18.54
CA ARG A 83 13.12 -0.09 -18.53
C ARG A 83 12.09 -1.07 -17.98
N ARG A 84 12.47 -2.35 -17.91
CA ARG A 84 11.78 -3.35 -17.10
C ARG A 84 12.66 -3.72 -15.91
N GLU A 85 12.04 -4.06 -14.80
CA GLU A 85 12.70 -4.42 -13.55
C GLU A 85 12.18 -5.75 -13.04
N ASP A 86 13.10 -6.56 -12.53
CA ASP A 86 12.79 -7.77 -11.80
C ASP A 86 12.40 -7.41 -10.38
N VAL A 87 11.19 -7.80 -10.00
CA VAL A 87 10.58 -7.48 -8.71
C VAL A 87 10.28 -8.78 -8.00
N CYS A 88 10.79 -8.90 -6.78
CA CYS A 88 10.49 -10.06 -5.95
C CYS A 88 9.06 -10.06 -5.46
N VAL A 89 8.43 -11.23 -5.53
CA VAL A 89 7.03 -11.45 -5.18
C VAL A 89 6.94 -12.65 -4.24
N SER A 90 6.14 -12.53 -3.18
CA SER A 90 5.72 -13.66 -2.36
C SER A 90 4.24 -13.91 -2.57
N MET A 91 3.84 -15.18 -2.52
CA MET A 91 2.46 -15.61 -2.66
C MET A 91 2.18 -16.66 -1.59
N ALA A 92 1.19 -16.40 -0.74
CA ALA A 92 0.62 -17.38 0.17
C ALA A 92 -0.69 -17.89 -0.42
N ILE A 93 -0.69 -19.13 -0.92
CA ILE A 93 -1.87 -19.77 -1.53
C ILE A 93 -2.55 -20.67 -0.49
N PRO A 94 -3.84 -20.48 -0.18
CA PRO A 94 -4.51 -21.27 0.85
C PRO A 94 -4.51 -22.77 0.52
N ARG A 95 -4.41 -23.62 1.54
CA ARG A 95 -4.54 -25.09 1.39
C ARG A 95 -5.99 -25.58 1.50
N THR A 96 -6.95 -24.68 1.39
CA THR A 96 -8.39 -24.97 1.37
C THR A 96 -8.84 -25.46 -0.01
N GLU A 97 -10.11 -25.83 -0.15
CA GLU A 97 -10.69 -26.05 -1.48
C GLU A 97 -10.65 -24.75 -2.30
N ARG A 98 -10.20 -24.87 -3.55
CA ARG A 98 -10.09 -23.74 -4.47
C ARG A 98 -11.50 -23.28 -4.90
N PRO A 99 -11.83 -21.97 -4.78
CA PRO A 99 -13.12 -21.47 -5.28
C PRO A 99 -13.24 -21.60 -6.80
N ALA A 100 -14.45 -21.89 -7.30
CA ALA A 100 -14.70 -22.05 -8.73
C ALA A 100 -14.32 -20.80 -9.57
N GLY A 101 -14.48 -19.60 -8.99
CA GLY A 101 -14.10 -18.32 -9.59
C GLY A 101 -12.61 -17.98 -9.52
N GLY A 102 -11.77 -18.88 -9.00
CA GLY A 102 -10.36 -18.63 -8.72
C GLY A 102 -10.11 -18.13 -7.29
N TRP A 103 -8.84 -18.03 -6.90
CA TRP A 103 -8.43 -17.58 -5.57
C TRP A 103 -8.71 -16.08 -5.39
N PRO A 104 -9.54 -15.66 -4.42
CA PRO A 104 -9.60 -14.26 -3.99
C PRO A 104 -8.22 -13.80 -3.53
N VAL A 105 -7.85 -12.55 -3.83
CA VAL A 105 -6.50 -12.05 -3.55
C VAL A 105 -6.52 -10.80 -2.71
N VAL A 106 -5.68 -10.81 -1.66
CA VAL A 106 -5.21 -9.60 -1.00
C VAL A 106 -3.85 -9.24 -1.58
N LEU A 107 -3.77 -8.13 -2.32
CA LEU A 107 -2.52 -7.54 -2.76
C LEU A 107 -1.98 -6.67 -1.62
N PHE A 108 -0.90 -7.10 -0.98
CA PHE A 108 -0.29 -6.39 0.13
C PHE A 108 0.84 -5.47 -0.37
N ALA A 109 0.79 -4.20 0.04
CA ALA A 109 1.80 -3.19 -0.22
C ALA A 109 2.40 -2.75 1.11
N HIS A 110 3.69 -3.02 1.30
CA HIS A 110 4.40 -2.81 2.56
C HIS A 110 4.84 -1.34 2.76
N ASP A 111 5.21 -1.00 3.99
CA ASP A 111 5.83 0.29 4.32
C ASP A 111 7.33 0.33 3.95
N VAL A 112 8.01 1.48 4.09
CA VAL A 112 9.44 1.68 3.74
C VAL A 112 10.40 0.72 4.43
N GLY A 113 10.06 0.21 5.62
CA GLY A 113 10.87 -0.80 6.31
C GLY A 113 10.63 -2.24 5.84
N GLY A 114 9.63 -2.45 5.00
CA GLY A 114 9.16 -3.79 4.62
C GLY A 114 9.87 -4.40 3.41
N HIS A 115 9.34 -5.55 2.98
CA HIS A 115 9.81 -6.31 1.84
C HIS A 115 8.69 -7.23 1.31
N PHE A 116 8.97 -7.93 0.20
CA PHE A 116 8.00 -8.81 -0.44
C PHE A 116 7.39 -9.89 0.48
N ARG A 117 8.03 -10.30 1.59
CA ARG A 117 7.49 -11.30 2.55
C ARG A 117 6.89 -10.69 3.83
N THR A 118 6.81 -9.37 3.96
CA THR A 118 6.25 -8.73 5.16
C THR A 118 4.91 -9.30 5.65
N PRO A 119 3.90 -9.60 4.81
CA PRO A 119 2.65 -10.15 5.36
C PRO A 119 2.80 -11.56 5.93
N ILE A 120 3.83 -12.31 5.50
CA ILE A 120 4.18 -13.64 6.02
C ILE A 120 4.88 -13.49 7.37
N THR A 121 5.94 -12.67 7.42
CA THR A 121 6.75 -12.48 8.63
C THR A 121 5.97 -11.80 9.75
N ARG A 122 5.00 -10.94 9.41
CA ARG A 122 4.07 -10.31 10.36
C ARG A 122 2.83 -11.17 10.67
N GLY A 123 2.76 -12.40 10.14
CA GLY A 123 1.69 -13.38 10.44
C GLY A 123 0.30 -13.03 9.90
N LEU A 124 0.16 -11.99 9.06
CA LEU A 124 -1.11 -11.58 8.46
C LEU A 124 -1.68 -12.68 7.54
N VAL A 125 -0.81 -13.37 6.80
CA VAL A 125 -1.19 -14.45 5.88
C VAL A 125 -1.95 -15.58 6.56
N ASN A 126 -1.62 -15.92 7.82
CA ASN A 126 -2.28 -17.00 8.54
C ASN A 126 -3.80 -16.77 8.61
N ARG A 127 -4.20 -15.55 8.96
CA ARG A 127 -5.61 -15.18 9.13
C ARG A 127 -6.33 -15.09 7.79
N LEU A 128 -5.72 -14.44 6.80
CA LEU A 128 -6.32 -14.24 5.48
C LEU A 128 -6.52 -15.56 4.74
N THR A 129 -5.51 -16.44 4.76
CA THR A 129 -5.57 -17.75 4.08
C THR A 129 -6.56 -18.70 4.73
N MET A 130 -6.73 -18.66 6.07
CA MET A 130 -7.82 -19.38 6.74
C MET A 130 -9.22 -18.91 6.31
N MET A 131 -9.35 -17.66 5.85
CA MET A 131 -10.59 -17.12 5.28
C MET A 131 -10.67 -17.32 3.75
N GLY A 132 -9.76 -18.11 3.17
CA GLY A 132 -9.74 -18.45 1.74
C GLY A 132 -9.16 -17.36 0.83
N TRP A 133 -8.51 -16.33 1.39
CA TRP A 133 -7.80 -15.32 0.60
C TRP A 133 -6.36 -15.74 0.35
N ALA A 134 -5.96 -15.81 -0.92
CA ALA A 134 -4.55 -15.78 -1.26
C ALA A 134 -3.98 -14.38 -0.96
N VAL A 135 -2.72 -14.33 -0.57
CA VAL A 135 -2.02 -13.08 -0.28
C VAL A 135 -0.82 -12.97 -1.20
N VAL A 136 -0.72 -11.85 -1.92
CA VAL A 136 0.39 -11.57 -2.83
C VAL A 136 1.04 -10.27 -2.41
N SER A 137 2.37 -10.26 -2.29
CA SER A 137 3.15 -9.10 -1.85
C SER A 137 4.43 -9.02 -2.67
N PHE A 138 5.03 -7.83 -2.75
CA PHE A 138 6.14 -7.56 -3.65
C PHE A 138 7.11 -6.53 -3.07
N ASP A 139 8.34 -6.48 -3.58
CA ASP A 139 9.29 -5.43 -3.20
C ASP A 139 8.94 -4.10 -3.86
N GLY A 140 8.73 -3.07 -3.03
CA GLY A 140 8.50 -1.70 -3.47
C GLY A 140 9.72 -1.04 -4.14
N VAL A 141 9.53 0.18 -4.64
CA VAL A 141 10.60 0.98 -5.27
C VAL A 141 11.83 1.07 -4.35
N LEU A 142 13.02 0.80 -4.88
CA LEU A 142 14.30 0.75 -4.15
C LEU A 142 14.39 -0.29 -3.01
N HIS A 143 13.47 -1.26 -2.95
CA HIS A 143 13.58 -2.39 -2.03
C HIS A 143 14.15 -3.62 -2.71
N GLY A 144 14.78 -4.49 -1.94
CA GLY A 144 15.31 -5.75 -2.46
C GLY A 144 16.31 -5.54 -3.59
N THR A 145 16.17 -6.34 -4.64
CA THR A 145 16.98 -6.28 -5.87
C THR A 145 16.74 -5.02 -6.71
N ARG A 146 15.73 -4.21 -6.37
CA ARG A 146 15.45 -2.92 -7.05
C ARG A 146 16.34 -1.79 -6.55
N PHE A 147 17.12 -2.01 -5.49
CA PHE A 147 18.08 -1.05 -4.98
C PHE A 147 19.35 -1.03 -5.83
N SER A 148 19.96 -2.20 -6.02
CA SER A 148 21.13 -2.45 -6.88
C SER A 148 21.10 -3.92 -7.33
N PRO A 149 21.57 -4.23 -8.55
CA PRO A 149 21.68 -5.62 -9.00
C PRO A 149 22.80 -6.40 -8.28
N GLU A 150 23.77 -5.72 -7.65
CA GLU A 150 24.89 -6.34 -6.95
C GLU A 150 24.63 -6.61 -5.47
N ARG A 151 23.74 -5.84 -4.82
CA ARG A 151 23.45 -6.00 -3.39
C ARG A 151 22.07 -5.50 -2.99
N LEU A 152 21.62 -5.99 -1.83
CA LEU A 152 20.48 -5.46 -1.10
C LEU A 152 20.84 -4.14 -0.38
N PRO A 153 19.86 -3.26 -0.11
CA PRO A 153 20.07 -2.08 0.70
C PRO A 153 20.39 -2.44 2.16
N GLU A 154 21.30 -1.68 2.78
CA GLU A 154 21.51 -1.75 4.22
C GLU A 154 20.33 -1.10 4.97
N PRO A 155 20.12 -1.42 6.26
CA PRO A 155 19.05 -0.81 7.06
C PRO A 155 19.06 0.72 6.96
N GLY A 156 17.92 1.29 6.54
CA GLY A 156 17.74 2.73 6.39
C GLY A 156 18.21 3.34 5.06
N GLU A 157 18.99 2.64 4.22
CA GLU A 157 19.44 3.19 2.92
C GLU A 157 18.26 3.48 1.99
N THR A 158 17.28 2.57 1.94
CA THR A 158 16.06 2.76 1.14
C THR A 158 15.32 4.02 1.55
N ALA A 159 15.11 4.22 2.86
CA ALA A 159 14.46 5.41 3.39
C ALA A 159 15.25 6.68 3.08
N ALA A 160 16.57 6.65 3.27
CA ALA A 160 17.45 7.78 2.97
C ALA A 160 17.35 8.21 1.50
N ARG A 161 17.23 7.25 0.58
CA ARG A 161 17.07 7.50 -0.86
C ARG A 161 15.67 7.96 -1.25
N LEU A 162 14.62 7.31 -0.74
CA LEU A 162 13.23 7.70 -1.04
C LEU A 162 12.89 9.10 -0.52
N TYR A 163 13.57 9.54 0.54
CA TYR A 163 13.40 10.85 1.16
C TYR A 163 14.58 11.80 0.96
N ASP A 164 15.34 11.59 -0.13
CA ASP A 164 16.46 12.45 -0.48
C ASP A 164 15.98 13.80 -1.05
N LEU A 165 16.13 14.86 -0.25
CA LEU A 165 15.76 16.24 -0.61
C LEU A 165 16.63 16.81 -1.75
N GLU A 166 17.84 16.28 -1.94
CA GLU A 166 18.73 16.67 -3.03
C GLU A 166 18.33 16.00 -4.36
N ARG A 167 17.38 15.05 -4.30
CA ARG A 167 16.80 14.35 -5.45
C ARG A 167 15.30 14.65 -5.56
N PRO A 168 14.88 15.91 -5.75
CA PRO A 168 13.47 16.30 -5.74
C PRO A 168 12.66 15.64 -6.86
N GLY A 169 13.32 15.23 -7.95
CA GLY A 169 12.71 14.42 -9.01
C GLY A 169 12.29 13.02 -8.51
N LEU A 170 13.21 12.32 -7.82
CA LEU A 170 12.94 11.03 -7.19
C LEU A 170 11.88 11.16 -6.11
N LEU A 171 12.04 12.12 -5.19
CA LEU A 171 11.10 12.37 -4.10
C LEU A 171 9.64 12.53 -4.58
N ARG A 172 9.46 13.11 -5.78
CA ARG A 172 8.16 13.27 -6.44
C ARG A 172 7.72 12.01 -7.18
N ASP A 173 8.54 11.48 -8.08
CA ASP A 173 8.10 10.50 -9.07
C ASP A 173 8.23 9.04 -8.60
N GLN A 174 8.94 8.76 -7.49
CA GLN A 174 8.95 7.42 -6.90
C GLN A 174 7.55 6.94 -6.47
N ALA A 175 6.66 7.86 -6.08
CA ALA A 175 5.26 7.52 -5.82
C ALA A 175 4.49 7.18 -7.10
N LEU A 176 4.82 7.81 -8.23
CA LEU A 176 4.27 7.43 -9.54
C LEU A 176 4.70 6.01 -9.90
N GLN A 177 5.96 5.66 -9.67
CA GLN A 177 6.43 4.30 -9.87
C GLN A 177 5.72 3.30 -8.95
N GLY A 178 5.58 3.61 -7.66
CA GLY A 178 4.88 2.73 -6.72
C GLY A 178 3.40 2.49 -7.09
N VAL A 179 2.69 3.54 -7.54
CA VAL A 179 1.33 3.39 -8.08
C VAL A 179 1.31 2.56 -9.37
N ALA A 180 2.31 2.71 -10.23
CA ALA A 180 2.45 1.90 -11.43
C ALA A 180 2.68 0.41 -11.11
N ASP A 181 3.48 0.13 -10.09
CA ASP A 181 3.72 -1.23 -9.60
C ASP A 181 2.40 -1.86 -9.11
N LEU A 182 1.57 -1.13 -8.36
CA LEU A 182 0.26 -1.64 -7.92
C LEU A 182 -0.66 -1.99 -9.10
N HIS A 183 -0.76 -1.13 -10.12
CA HIS A 183 -1.51 -1.42 -11.35
C HIS A 183 -0.93 -2.63 -12.10
N ALA A 184 0.40 -2.74 -12.16
CA ALA A 184 1.08 -3.84 -12.83
C ALA A 184 0.86 -5.17 -12.09
N MET A 185 0.85 -5.16 -10.76
CA MET A 185 0.54 -6.34 -9.95
C MET A 185 -0.92 -6.78 -10.10
N VAL A 186 -1.89 -5.85 -10.17
CA VAL A 186 -3.29 -6.21 -10.47
C VAL A 186 -3.41 -6.83 -11.87
N ARG A 187 -2.68 -6.28 -12.85
CA ARG A 187 -2.62 -6.87 -14.19
C ARG A 187 -2.01 -8.27 -14.17
N LEU A 188 -0.90 -8.47 -13.46
CA LEU A 188 -0.25 -9.76 -13.27
C LEU A 188 -1.23 -10.80 -12.72
N LEU A 189 -2.02 -10.45 -11.70
CA LEU A 189 -3.03 -11.34 -11.13
C LEU A 189 -4.14 -11.70 -12.14
N GLY A 190 -4.39 -10.88 -13.17
CA GLY A 190 -5.34 -11.17 -14.24
C GLY A 190 -4.81 -12.08 -15.33
N GLU A 191 -3.50 -12.13 -15.51
CA GLU A 191 -2.84 -12.84 -16.59
C GLU A 191 -2.17 -14.14 -16.13
N ALA A 192 -1.69 -14.19 -14.88
CA ALA A 192 -0.97 -15.33 -14.32
C ALA A 192 -1.88 -16.36 -13.64
N ASP A 193 -1.48 -17.63 -13.75
CA ASP A 193 -2.04 -18.70 -12.93
C ASP A 193 -1.44 -18.65 -11.51
N ALA A 194 -2.23 -19.05 -10.52
CA ALA A 194 -1.76 -19.17 -9.15
C ALA A 194 -0.82 -20.39 -9.04
N PRO A 195 0.38 -20.25 -8.45
CA PRO A 195 1.25 -21.38 -8.18
C PRO A 195 0.53 -22.44 -7.31
N GLY A 196 0.80 -23.71 -7.58
CA GLY A 196 0.06 -24.81 -6.95
C GLY A 196 -1.30 -25.11 -7.59
N GLY A 197 -1.75 -24.30 -8.55
CA GLY A 197 -2.85 -24.62 -9.46
C GLY A 197 -4.03 -23.64 -9.42
N GLY A 198 -4.66 -23.47 -10.58
CA GLY A 198 -5.81 -22.60 -10.78
C GLY A 198 -5.44 -21.16 -11.13
N ARG A 199 -6.44 -20.27 -11.13
CA ARG A 199 -6.29 -18.84 -11.44
C ARG A 199 -6.55 -18.01 -10.19
N PHE A 200 -6.01 -16.80 -10.15
CA PHE A 200 -6.51 -15.77 -9.25
C PHE A 200 -7.88 -15.27 -9.74
N SER A 201 -8.73 -14.85 -8.81
CA SER A 201 -10.05 -14.29 -9.13
C SER A 201 -9.88 -12.98 -9.89
N ALA A 202 -10.67 -12.82 -10.96
CA ALA A 202 -10.72 -11.58 -11.73
C ALA A 202 -11.55 -10.48 -11.02
N THR A 203 -12.41 -10.87 -10.07
CA THR A 203 -13.38 -9.96 -9.44
C THR A 203 -13.14 -9.75 -7.95
N ASP A 204 -12.41 -10.66 -7.29
CA ASP A 204 -12.21 -10.64 -5.84
C ASP A 204 -10.78 -10.26 -5.47
N ARG A 205 -10.48 -8.97 -5.63
CA ARG A 205 -9.17 -8.39 -5.30
C ARG A 205 -9.31 -7.22 -4.36
N VAL A 206 -8.48 -7.23 -3.31
CA VAL A 206 -8.46 -6.20 -2.27
C VAL A 206 -7.02 -5.73 -2.09
N LEU A 207 -6.82 -4.41 -2.00
CA LEU A 207 -5.55 -3.85 -1.59
C LEU A 207 -5.44 -3.90 -0.06
N PHE A 208 -4.28 -4.28 0.47
CA PHE A 208 -3.90 -4.00 1.84
C PHE A 208 -2.63 -3.16 1.80
N GLY A 209 -2.74 -1.86 2.06
CA GLY A 209 -1.60 -0.96 2.17
C GLY A 209 -1.26 -0.69 3.63
N HIS A 210 0.01 -0.78 4.00
CA HIS A 210 0.52 -0.37 5.31
C HIS A 210 1.55 0.74 5.15
N GLY A 211 1.44 1.81 5.95
CA GLY A 211 2.31 2.98 5.89
C GLY A 211 2.34 3.58 4.48
N ARG A 212 3.52 3.57 3.86
CA ARG A 212 3.74 3.95 2.45
C ARG A 212 2.86 3.18 1.47
N GLY A 213 2.57 1.91 1.71
CA GLY A 213 1.63 1.14 0.90
C GLY A 213 0.21 1.73 0.92
N ALA A 214 -0.23 2.28 2.06
CA ALA A 214 -1.51 2.99 2.16
C ALA A 214 -1.45 4.36 1.46
N GLU A 215 -0.33 5.10 1.57
CA GLU A 215 -0.12 6.35 0.82
C GLU A 215 -0.24 6.14 -0.70
N LEU A 216 0.44 5.11 -1.22
CA LEU A 216 0.39 4.76 -2.64
C LEU A 216 -0.97 4.19 -3.05
N GLY A 217 -1.65 3.52 -2.10
CA GLY A 217 -2.96 2.92 -2.29
C GLY A 217 -4.03 3.92 -2.69
N VAL A 218 -4.08 5.10 -2.08
CA VAL A 218 -5.15 6.09 -2.36
C VAL A 218 -5.18 6.56 -3.82
N PRO A 219 -4.08 7.07 -4.42
CA PRO A 219 -4.09 7.41 -5.83
C PRO A 219 -4.27 6.19 -6.75
N PHE A 220 -3.83 4.99 -6.35
CA PHE A 220 -4.09 3.76 -7.11
C PHE A 220 -5.60 3.42 -7.14
N LEU A 221 -6.29 3.46 -6.00
CA LEU A 221 -7.72 3.17 -5.90
C LEU A 221 -8.58 4.15 -6.70
N ALA A 222 -8.11 5.38 -6.90
CA ALA A 222 -8.78 6.38 -7.72
C ALA A 222 -8.89 5.97 -9.20
N TYR A 223 -8.00 5.10 -9.70
CA TYR A 223 -7.91 4.76 -11.12
C TYR A 223 -7.91 3.25 -11.43
N GLU A 224 -7.91 2.37 -10.41
CA GLU A 224 -7.97 0.91 -10.63
C GLU A 224 -9.40 0.37 -10.54
N PRO A 225 -10.03 -0.07 -11.65
CA PRO A 225 -11.31 -0.72 -11.62
C PRO A 225 -11.29 -2.14 -11.04
N ASP A 226 -10.18 -2.87 -11.18
CA ASP A 226 -10.12 -4.31 -10.95
C ASP A 226 -9.81 -4.69 -9.49
N VAL A 227 -10.10 -3.76 -8.56
CA VAL A 227 -10.12 -4.00 -7.11
C VAL A 227 -11.46 -3.56 -6.55
N ARG A 228 -11.99 -4.30 -5.57
CA ARG A 228 -13.31 -4.04 -4.97
C ARG A 228 -13.25 -3.38 -3.60
N GLY A 229 -12.10 -3.45 -2.94
CA GLY A 229 -11.91 -2.82 -1.63
C GLY A 229 -10.45 -2.58 -1.28
N ALA A 230 -10.24 -1.90 -0.15
CA ALA A 230 -8.92 -1.68 0.41
C ALA A 230 -8.93 -1.60 1.95
N VAL A 231 -7.85 -2.08 2.55
CA VAL A 231 -7.42 -1.68 3.89
C VAL A 231 -6.27 -0.68 3.71
N LEU A 232 -6.40 0.49 4.33
CA LEU A 232 -5.41 1.56 4.32
C LEU A 232 -4.94 1.77 5.77
N ALA A 233 -3.86 1.10 6.15
CA ALA A 233 -3.36 1.13 7.52
C ALA A 233 -2.22 2.14 7.68
N ASN A 234 -2.39 3.07 8.62
CA ASN A 234 -1.35 4.00 9.05
C ASN A 234 -0.73 4.83 7.91
N GLY A 235 -1.54 5.16 6.89
CA GLY A 235 -1.13 5.99 5.76
C GLY A 235 -1.45 7.47 5.99
N GLY A 236 -0.55 8.36 5.53
CA GLY A 236 -0.70 9.81 5.68
C GLY A 236 -0.89 10.55 4.34
N GLY A 237 -1.39 11.79 4.42
CA GLY A 237 -1.46 12.75 3.33
C GLY A 237 -1.18 14.18 3.79
N GLY A 238 -0.96 15.10 2.85
CA GLY A 238 -0.55 16.47 3.17
C GLY A 238 0.96 16.60 3.35
N ILE A 239 1.64 16.97 2.27
CA ILE A 239 3.11 17.04 2.22
C ILE A 239 3.70 18.01 3.26
N VAL A 240 3.09 19.17 3.53
CA VAL A 240 3.65 20.13 4.52
C VAL A 240 3.80 19.50 5.90
N ASP A 241 2.74 18.86 6.39
CA ASP A 241 2.75 18.23 7.72
C ASP A 241 3.62 16.98 7.74
N TRP A 242 3.59 16.19 6.66
CA TRP A 242 4.51 15.08 6.48
C TRP A 242 6.00 15.53 6.57
N LEU A 243 6.39 16.55 5.80
CA LEU A 243 7.76 17.07 5.77
C LEU A 243 8.24 17.57 7.15
N ARG A 244 7.40 18.25 7.91
CA ARG A 244 7.82 18.87 9.19
C ARG A 244 7.67 17.95 10.40
N MET A 245 6.77 16.96 10.35
CA MET A 245 6.43 16.12 11.51
C MET A 245 7.08 14.74 11.48
N THR A 246 7.44 14.19 10.31
CA THR A 246 8.08 12.87 10.23
C THR A 246 9.46 12.86 10.90
N ARG A 247 9.62 11.97 11.88
CA ARG A 247 10.87 11.77 12.65
C ARG A 247 11.58 10.45 12.31
N SER A 248 10.82 9.44 11.91
CA SER A 248 11.28 8.09 11.57
C SER A 248 10.78 7.70 10.18
N PRO A 249 11.52 6.88 9.41
CA PRO A 249 12.90 6.45 9.63
C PRO A 249 13.94 7.55 9.41
N VAL A 250 13.53 8.70 8.85
CA VAL A 250 14.38 9.87 8.62
C VAL A 250 13.71 11.10 9.21
N ASN A 251 14.44 11.88 10.01
CA ASN A 251 13.93 13.13 10.58
C ASN A 251 13.93 14.24 9.52
N LEU A 252 12.87 14.29 8.71
CA LEU A 252 12.74 15.23 7.59
C LEU A 252 12.69 16.67 8.07
N GLY A 253 11.96 16.94 9.16
CA GLY A 253 11.86 18.29 9.71
C GLY A 253 13.23 18.86 10.10
N ALA A 254 14.08 18.05 10.74
CA ALA A 254 15.44 18.49 11.08
C ALA A 254 16.30 18.74 9.82
N ARG A 255 16.25 17.85 8.83
CA ARG A 255 17.01 18.00 7.57
C ARG A 255 16.58 19.25 6.80
N ILE A 256 15.29 19.50 6.71
CA ILE A 256 14.74 20.68 6.02
C ILE A 256 15.11 21.94 6.80
N GLY A 257 15.02 21.93 8.13
CA GLY A 257 15.37 23.11 8.92
C GLY A 257 16.84 23.49 8.77
N ILE A 258 17.73 22.49 8.73
CA ILE A 258 19.15 22.71 8.39
C ILE A 258 19.31 23.27 6.98
N ALA A 259 18.65 22.67 5.98
CA ALA A 259 18.77 23.08 4.57
C ALA A 259 18.24 24.50 4.31
N LEU A 260 17.22 24.91 5.05
CA LEU A 260 16.61 26.25 4.94
C LEU A 260 17.21 27.25 5.93
N ALA A 261 18.11 26.81 6.82
CA ALA A 261 18.61 27.57 7.96
C ALA A 261 17.47 28.22 8.79
N ASP A 262 16.39 27.47 9.00
CA ASP A 262 15.17 27.91 9.69
C ASP A 262 14.64 26.78 10.59
N ASP A 263 14.60 27.02 11.90
CA ASP A 263 14.07 26.07 12.90
C ASP A 263 12.57 26.27 13.18
N GLY A 264 11.95 27.31 12.60
CA GLY A 264 10.54 27.69 12.71
C GLY A 264 9.61 27.02 11.71
N LEU A 265 9.86 25.76 11.34
CA LEU A 265 9.06 25.00 10.37
C LEU A 265 7.61 24.76 10.86
N ASN A 266 6.73 25.71 10.60
CA ASN A 266 5.31 25.65 10.91
C ASN A 266 4.45 25.40 9.65
N GLY A 267 3.16 25.15 9.84
CA GLY A 267 2.22 24.85 8.74
C GLY A 267 2.06 25.98 7.70
N MET A 268 2.51 27.21 7.99
CA MET A 268 2.48 28.36 7.09
C MET A 268 3.87 28.70 6.50
N HIS A 269 4.88 27.88 6.74
CA HIS A 269 6.25 28.13 6.28
C HIS A 269 6.34 28.15 4.74
N ALA A 270 6.73 29.29 4.17
CA ALA A 270 6.70 29.51 2.72
C ALA A 270 7.52 28.47 1.92
N GLY A 271 8.69 28.08 2.43
CA GLY A 271 9.52 27.04 1.80
C GLY A 271 8.84 25.67 1.74
N LEU A 272 8.02 25.32 2.75
CA LEU A 272 7.29 24.05 2.77
C LEU A 272 6.15 24.08 1.75
N HIS A 273 5.48 25.21 1.57
CA HIS A 273 4.43 25.38 0.56
C HIS A 273 4.96 25.33 -0.88
N LEU A 274 6.20 25.82 -1.12
CA LEU A 274 6.88 25.63 -2.40
C LEU A 274 7.18 24.15 -2.66
N LEU A 275 7.67 23.42 -1.66
CA LEU A 275 7.87 21.96 -1.76
C LEU A 275 6.55 21.20 -1.95
N GLN A 276 5.49 21.57 -1.24
CA GLN A 276 4.14 21.04 -1.43
C GLN A 276 3.72 21.20 -2.90
N THR A 277 3.86 22.40 -3.48
CA THR A 277 3.50 22.64 -4.89
C THR A 277 4.22 21.67 -5.84
N TRP A 278 5.50 21.37 -5.57
CA TRP A 278 6.27 20.42 -6.37
C TRP A 278 5.84 18.96 -6.16
N LEU A 279 5.51 18.59 -4.92
CA LEU A 279 5.18 17.23 -4.50
C LEU A 279 3.68 16.91 -4.56
N ASP A 280 2.82 17.90 -4.77
CA ASP A 280 1.36 17.77 -4.94
C ASP A 280 0.94 16.64 -5.88
N PRO A 281 1.61 16.42 -7.04
CA PRO A 281 1.23 15.34 -7.94
C PRO A 281 1.28 13.94 -7.30
N ARG A 282 2.04 13.75 -6.22
CA ARG A 282 2.13 12.49 -5.47
C ARG A 282 1.39 12.48 -4.14
N ASP A 283 0.86 13.61 -3.68
CA ASP A 283 0.17 13.69 -2.39
C ASP A 283 -1.14 12.90 -2.45
N PRO A 284 -1.33 11.83 -1.64
CA PRO A 284 -2.55 11.05 -1.67
C PRO A 284 -3.79 11.84 -1.27
N MET A 285 -3.65 12.94 -0.52
CA MET A 285 -4.73 13.85 -0.16
C MET A 285 -5.46 14.39 -1.40
N ASN A 286 -4.72 14.65 -2.49
CA ASN A 286 -5.28 15.14 -3.76
C ASN A 286 -6.17 14.11 -4.48
N TYR A 287 -6.10 12.84 -4.08
CA TYR A 287 -6.82 11.74 -4.69
C TYR A 287 -7.92 11.16 -3.78
N GLY A 288 -7.89 11.47 -2.47
CA GLY A 288 -8.81 10.91 -1.48
C GLY A 288 -10.28 10.98 -1.90
N ARG A 289 -10.73 12.12 -2.47
CA ARG A 289 -12.14 12.30 -2.87
C ARG A 289 -12.63 11.22 -3.86
N PHE A 290 -11.72 10.64 -4.63
CA PHE A 290 -12.04 9.61 -5.63
C PHE A 290 -12.30 8.25 -5.00
N VAL A 291 -12.00 8.04 -3.71
CA VAL A 291 -12.45 6.87 -2.96
C VAL A 291 -13.99 6.85 -2.84
N ARG A 292 -14.58 8.01 -2.50
CA ARG A 292 -16.05 8.18 -2.41
C ARG A 292 -16.70 8.46 -3.77
N SER A 293 -16.02 9.19 -4.64
CA SER A 293 -16.56 9.63 -5.94
C SER A 293 -15.54 9.40 -7.06
N PRO A 294 -15.29 8.14 -7.45
CA PRO A 294 -14.29 7.82 -8.46
C PRO A 294 -14.70 8.33 -9.86
N PRO A 295 -13.72 8.52 -10.76
CA PRO A 295 -13.97 8.80 -12.18
C PRO A 295 -14.88 7.76 -12.85
N GLU A 296 -15.45 8.14 -13.99
CA GLU A 296 -16.22 7.22 -14.84
C GLU A 296 -15.38 5.98 -15.21
N GLY A 297 -16.03 4.81 -15.27
CA GLY A 297 -15.36 3.53 -15.51
C GLY A 297 -14.65 2.90 -14.31
N VAL A 298 -14.47 3.62 -13.19
CA VAL A 298 -13.86 3.09 -11.96
C VAL A 298 -14.91 2.96 -10.85
N PRO A 299 -15.27 1.75 -10.40
CA PRO A 299 -16.29 1.58 -9.36
C PRO A 299 -15.78 2.05 -7.99
N ALA A 300 -16.68 2.58 -7.16
CA ALA A 300 -16.38 2.93 -5.78
C ALA A 300 -16.00 1.69 -4.96
N LYS A 301 -15.08 1.86 -4.01
CA LYS A 301 -14.47 0.77 -3.24
C LYS A 301 -15.03 0.69 -1.84
N HIS A 302 -15.00 -0.50 -1.25
CA HIS A 302 -15.06 -0.65 0.20
C HIS A 302 -13.72 -0.23 0.81
N VAL A 303 -13.72 0.56 1.88
CA VAL A 303 -12.48 1.04 2.50
C VAL A 303 -12.56 0.91 4.01
N LEU A 304 -11.53 0.31 4.60
CA LEU A 304 -11.22 0.36 6.01
C LEU A 304 -9.91 1.11 6.19
N MET A 305 -9.97 2.31 6.78
CA MET A 305 -8.79 3.03 7.23
C MET A 305 -8.50 2.66 8.68
N VAL A 306 -7.30 2.12 8.92
CA VAL A 306 -6.79 1.84 10.27
C VAL A 306 -5.96 3.04 10.70
N TYR A 307 -6.42 3.72 11.74
CA TYR A 307 -5.78 4.90 12.31
C TYR A 307 -5.11 4.49 13.62
N GLY A 308 -3.81 4.19 13.59
CA GLY A 308 -3.04 3.88 14.80
C GLY A 308 -2.69 5.16 15.55
N LEU A 309 -3.05 5.22 16.82
CA LEU A 309 -2.64 6.32 17.71
C LEU A 309 -1.19 6.10 18.17
N ASP A 310 -0.47 7.16 18.51
CA ASP A 310 0.94 7.08 18.93
C ASP A 310 1.86 6.40 17.89
N ASP A 311 1.57 6.58 16.61
CA ASP A 311 2.40 6.10 15.49
C ASP A 311 3.68 6.96 15.36
N SER A 312 4.84 6.32 15.54
CA SER A 312 6.14 7.02 15.49
C SER A 312 6.65 7.32 14.06
N VAL A 313 6.06 6.69 13.05
CA VAL A 313 6.47 6.73 11.65
C VAL A 313 5.56 7.68 10.86
N THR A 314 4.25 7.48 10.94
CA THR A 314 3.22 8.31 10.30
C THR A 314 2.58 9.22 11.35
N PRO A 315 2.85 10.54 11.33
CA PRO A 315 2.28 11.44 12.31
C PRO A 315 0.74 11.53 12.20
N THR A 316 0.10 11.87 13.32
CA THR A 316 -1.37 12.00 13.47
C THR A 316 -2.00 12.92 12.40
N ASN A 317 -1.46 14.13 12.21
CA ASN A 317 -2.01 15.10 11.27
C ASN A 317 -2.08 14.57 9.83
N PRO A 318 -1.00 14.00 9.24
CA PRO A 318 -1.09 13.33 7.96
C PRO A 318 -2.17 12.24 7.87
N MET A 319 -2.35 11.41 8.90
CA MET A 319 -3.43 10.40 8.89
C MET A 319 -4.82 11.06 8.90
N ALA A 320 -5.00 12.11 9.70
CA ALA A 320 -6.23 12.90 9.75
C ALA A 320 -6.56 13.54 8.40
N HIS A 321 -5.58 14.17 7.74
CA HIS A 321 -5.73 14.74 6.40
C HIS A 321 -6.21 13.70 5.39
N LEU A 322 -5.66 12.48 5.46
CA LEU A 322 -6.06 11.42 4.55
C LEU A 322 -7.49 10.96 4.84
N ALA A 323 -7.88 10.78 6.11
CA ALA A 323 -9.25 10.40 6.49
C ALA A 323 -10.28 11.46 6.05
N ILE A 324 -9.95 12.74 6.19
CA ILE A 324 -10.79 13.85 5.71
C ILE A 324 -10.91 13.81 4.18
N ALA A 325 -9.79 13.67 3.48
CA ALA A 325 -9.75 13.68 2.02
C ALA A 325 -10.49 12.50 1.40
N THR A 326 -10.38 11.30 1.99
CA THR A 326 -11.10 10.11 1.54
C THR A 326 -12.60 10.17 1.81
N ARG A 327 -13.03 11.06 2.71
CA ARG A 327 -14.42 11.20 3.17
C ARG A 327 -14.93 9.87 3.70
N VAL A 328 -14.13 9.17 4.48
CA VAL A 328 -14.63 8.00 5.24
C VAL A 328 -15.47 8.49 6.41
N GLU A 329 -16.22 7.60 7.05
CA GLU A 329 -16.93 7.89 8.29
C GLU A 329 -16.28 7.17 9.47
N ARG A 330 -16.22 7.82 10.63
CA ARG A 330 -15.65 7.23 11.84
C ARG A 330 -16.59 6.15 12.38
N VAL A 331 -16.04 4.96 12.68
CA VAL A 331 -16.72 3.90 13.42
C VAL A 331 -16.00 3.63 14.73
N GLY A 332 -16.75 3.51 15.82
CA GLY A 332 -16.19 3.40 17.18
C GLY A 332 -15.80 4.76 17.75
N PRO A 333 -15.29 4.81 19.00
CA PRO A 333 -15.07 6.05 19.73
C PRO A 333 -14.07 7.01 19.05
N GLU A 334 -14.30 8.30 19.22
CA GLU A 334 -13.31 9.35 18.93
C GLU A 334 -12.32 9.42 20.09
N ILE A 335 -11.11 8.87 19.89
CA ILE A 335 -10.06 8.87 20.92
C ILE A 335 -9.25 10.17 20.82
N GLU A 336 -8.97 10.63 19.60
CA GLU A 336 -8.38 11.93 19.30
C GLU A 336 -9.30 12.75 18.38
N PRO A 337 -9.30 14.09 18.44
CA PRO A 337 -10.18 14.92 17.62
C PRO A 337 -9.95 14.71 16.11
N LEU A 338 -11.05 14.45 15.38
CA LEU A 338 -11.08 14.33 13.92
C LEU A 338 -12.27 15.13 13.38
N GLU A 339 -12.29 16.43 13.67
CA GLU A 339 -13.43 17.36 13.57
C GLU A 339 -14.16 17.41 12.20
N ALA A 340 -13.50 16.99 11.11
CA ALA A 340 -14.06 17.01 9.76
C ALA A 340 -14.47 15.61 9.22
N VAL A 341 -14.45 14.58 10.07
CA VAL A 341 -14.91 13.23 9.74
C VAL A 341 -16.20 12.94 10.51
N SER A 342 -17.29 12.70 9.77
CA SER A 342 -18.58 12.33 10.35
C SER A 342 -18.55 10.91 10.92
N GLU A 343 -19.34 10.66 11.95
CA GLU A 343 -19.55 9.32 12.51
C GLU A 343 -20.58 8.52 11.71
N VAL A 344 -20.43 7.19 11.68
CA VAL A 344 -21.43 6.31 11.10
C VAL A 344 -22.74 6.38 11.88
N GLU A 345 -23.89 6.39 11.18
CA GLU A 345 -25.20 6.45 11.83
C GLU A 345 -25.50 5.21 12.70
N THR A 346 -25.01 4.04 12.27
CA THR A 346 -25.24 2.76 12.95
C THR A 346 -23.95 1.94 13.01
N ALA A 347 -23.61 1.44 14.20
CA ALA A 347 -22.58 0.43 14.39
C ALA A 347 -23.22 -0.98 14.52
N PRO A 348 -22.57 -2.02 14.00
CA PRO A 348 -21.36 -2.00 13.20
C PRO A 348 -21.63 -1.41 11.82
N ALA A 349 -20.61 -0.78 11.22
CA ALA A 349 -20.75 -0.12 9.94
C ALA A 349 -20.83 -1.14 8.81
N ARG A 350 -21.90 -1.08 8.01
CA ARG A 350 -22.10 -1.86 6.78
C ARG A 350 -22.80 -1.00 5.74
N GLY A 351 -22.18 -0.76 4.59
CA GLY A 351 -22.80 -0.02 3.50
C GLY A 351 -23.17 1.43 3.84
N ASN A 352 -22.44 2.07 4.76
CA ASN A 352 -22.76 3.39 5.29
C ASN A 352 -22.73 4.50 4.23
N VAL A 353 -21.97 4.34 3.15
CA VAL A 353 -21.87 5.33 2.08
C VAL A 353 -22.65 4.91 0.85
N ARG A 354 -23.58 5.76 0.42
CA ARG A 354 -24.24 5.63 -0.89
C ARG A 354 -23.34 6.19 -1.99
N THR A 355 -23.01 5.36 -2.97
CA THR A 355 -22.22 5.74 -4.15
C THR A 355 -23.02 5.55 -5.44
N ARG A 356 -22.44 5.94 -6.58
CA ARG A 356 -23.04 5.69 -7.90
C ARG A 356 -23.19 4.20 -8.22
N ASP A 357 -22.38 3.34 -7.60
CA ASP A 357 -22.29 1.90 -7.84
C ASP A 357 -22.94 1.07 -6.71
N GLY A 358 -23.76 1.71 -5.87
CA GLY A 358 -24.44 1.08 -4.71
C GLY A 358 -23.83 1.46 -3.37
N LEU A 359 -24.21 0.70 -2.33
CA LEU A 359 -23.73 0.93 -0.97
C LEU A 359 -22.28 0.44 -0.81
N ARG A 360 -21.46 1.23 -0.11
CA ARG A 360 -20.08 0.90 0.23
C ARG A 360 -19.82 1.16 1.70
N THR A 361 -19.21 0.19 2.37
CA THR A 361 -18.58 0.41 3.67
C THR A 361 -17.30 1.20 3.47
N GLN A 362 -17.27 2.45 3.92
CA GLN A 362 -16.11 3.34 3.86
C GLN A 362 -15.93 3.98 5.22
N VAL A 363 -14.95 3.50 5.98
CA VAL A 363 -14.80 3.86 7.39
C VAL A 363 -13.36 4.12 7.79
N VAL A 364 -13.19 4.90 8.84
CA VAL A 364 -11.96 4.99 9.63
C VAL A 364 -12.26 4.55 11.06
N LYS A 365 -11.32 3.84 11.68
CA LYS A 365 -11.38 3.55 13.11
C LYS A 365 -10.02 3.82 13.75
N MET A 366 -10.08 4.42 14.93
CA MET A 366 -8.91 4.69 15.77
C MET A 366 -8.58 3.49 16.64
N TYR A 367 -7.30 3.15 16.71
CA TYR A 367 -6.79 2.03 17.49
C TYR A 367 -5.65 2.53 18.36
N ALA A 368 -5.85 2.46 19.68
CA ALA A 368 -4.78 2.70 20.64
C ALA A 368 -3.85 1.48 20.66
N PRO A 369 -2.52 1.68 20.61
CA PRO A 369 -1.58 0.58 20.81
C PRO A 369 -1.64 0.10 22.27
N GLU A 370 -1.27 -1.17 22.49
CA GLU A 370 -0.95 -1.68 23.82
C GLU A 370 0.19 -0.86 24.45
N ALA A 371 0.23 -0.79 25.78
CA ALA A 371 1.20 0.03 26.49
C ALA A 371 2.65 -0.32 26.10
N GLY A 372 3.37 0.65 25.56
CA GLY A 372 4.77 0.51 25.12
C GLY A 372 4.95 -0.04 23.70
N ALA A 373 3.85 -0.36 22.99
CA ALA A 373 3.88 -0.66 21.56
C ALA A 373 3.76 0.61 20.71
N ASP A 374 4.24 0.54 19.48
CA ASP A 374 4.10 1.62 18.50
C ASP A 374 2.75 1.57 17.79
N GLY A 375 2.10 2.72 17.64
CA GLY A 375 0.89 2.90 16.86
C GLY A 375 0.98 2.44 15.40
N HIS A 376 2.19 2.43 14.85
CA HIS A 376 2.43 2.10 13.44
C HIS A 376 2.03 0.67 13.07
N ASP A 377 2.17 -0.25 14.02
CA ASP A 377 2.05 -1.68 13.80
C ASP A 377 0.75 -2.28 14.35
N VAL A 378 -0.19 -1.43 14.78
CA VAL A 378 -1.45 -1.87 15.40
C VAL A 378 -2.27 -2.80 14.51
N VAL A 379 -2.07 -2.71 13.20
CA VAL A 379 -2.73 -3.54 12.20
C VAL A 379 -2.30 -5.02 12.26
N PHE A 380 -1.10 -5.31 12.77
CA PHE A 380 -0.57 -6.67 12.88
C PHE A 380 -0.75 -7.27 14.28
N GLU A 381 -0.74 -6.41 15.30
CA GLU A 381 -0.52 -6.81 16.70
C GLU A 381 -1.78 -6.64 17.56
N GLN A 382 -2.61 -5.62 17.32
CA GLN A 382 -3.71 -5.29 18.24
C GLN A 382 -4.93 -6.17 18.02
N ARG A 383 -5.48 -6.72 19.11
CA ARG A 383 -6.62 -7.67 19.08
C ARG A 383 -7.85 -7.05 18.42
N ASP A 384 -8.15 -5.79 18.74
CA ASP A 384 -9.31 -5.09 18.18
C ASP A 384 -9.17 -4.83 16.69
N THR A 385 -7.98 -4.40 16.25
CA THR A 385 -7.69 -4.22 14.82
C THR A 385 -7.79 -5.54 14.07
N ILE A 386 -7.19 -6.61 14.61
CA ILE A 386 -7.27 -7.96 14.04
C ILE A 386 -8.72 -8.43 13.94
N SER A 387 -9.55 -8.17 14.96
CA SER A 387 -10.97 -8.52 14.98
C SER A 387 -11.74 -7.83 13.85
N ASP A 388 -11.53 -6.52 13.67
CA ASP A 388 -12.19 -5.75 12.60
C ASP A 388 -11.69 -6.14 11.21
N LEU A 389 -10.38 -6.38 11.03
CA LEU A 389 -9.83 -6.88 9.77
C LEU A 389 -10.43 -8.24 9.41
N ASN A 390 -10.47 -9.17 10.36
CA ASN A 390 -11.07 -10.49 10.16
C ASN A 390 -12.55 -10.36 9.79
N ARG A 391 -13.29 -9.47 10.45
CA ARG A 391 -14.69 -9.21 10.14
C ARG A 391 -14.85 -8.62 8.73
N PHE A 392 -14.06 -7.63 8.37
CA PHE A 392 -14.06 -6.99 7.05
C PHE A 392 -13.83 -8.02 5.95
N PHE A 393 -12.74 -8.80 6.01
CA PHE A 393 -12.40 -9.78 4.97
C PHE A 393 -13.35 -10.97 4.90
N ARG A 394 -13.88 -11.42 6.04
CA ARG A 394 -14.85 -12.52 6.08
C ARG A 394 -16.18 -12.10 5.47
N THR A 395 -16.73 -10.98 5.94
CA THR A 395 -18.02 -10.48 5.43
C THR A 395 -17.94 -10.03 3.98
N LEU A 396 -16.81 -9.47 3.52
CA LEU A 396 -16.61 -9.19 2.08
C LEU A 396 -16.76 -10.44 1.20
N ARG A 397 -16.45 -11.62 1.75
CA ARG A 397 -16.48 -12.91 1.05
C ARG A 397 -17.80 -13.64 1.15
N GLU A 398 -18.41 -13.59 2.33
CA GLU A 398 -19.58 -14.39 2.71
C GLU A 398 -20.90 -13.62 2.50
N ASP A 399 -20.87 -12.29 2.55
CA ASP A 399 -22.06 -11.47 2.33
C ASP A 399 -22.50 -11.58 0.85
N PRO A 400 -23.77 -11.94 0.57
CA PRO A 400 -24.25 -12.10 -0.80
C PRO A 400 -24.19 -10.82 -1.65
N GLU A 401 -24.28 -9.66 -1.02
CA GLU A 401 -24.12 -8.35 -1.67
C GLU A 401 -22.65 -7.92 -1.73
N GLY A 402 -21.77 -8.67 -1.04
CA GLY A 402 -20.35 -8.40 -0.99
C GLY A 402 -20.00 -7.10 -0.27
N ILE A 403 -20.82 -6.70 0.71
CA ILE A 403 -20.62 -5.50 1.52
C ILE A 403 -20.00 -5.91 2.86
N PRO A 404 -18.77 -5.46 3.18
CA PRO A 404 -18.11 -5.82 4.41
C PRO A 404 -18.65 -5.05 5.62
N THR A 405 -18.45 -5.60 6.81
CA THR A 405 -18.84 -5.01 8.08
C THR A 405 -17.59 -4.69 8.93
N VAL A 406 -17.59 -3.53 9.61
CA VAL A 406 -16.49 -3.09 10.50
C VAL A 406 -17.05 -2.59 11.83
N GLY A 407 -16.33 -2.82 12.92
CA GLY A 407 -16.74 -2.44 14.27
C GLY A 407 -17.56 -3.54 14.93
N ALA A 408 -17.75 -3.42 16.25
CA ALA A 408 -18.60 -4.32 17.04
C ALA A 408 -20.04 -3.79 17.15
N ASN A 409 -20.96 -4.66 17.61
CA ASN A 409 -22.29 -4.23 18.07
C ASN A 409 -22.17 -3.61 19.46
#